data_AF-A0A5B7AH99-F1
#
_entry.id   AF-A0A5B7AH99-F1
#
_cell.length_a   1.000
_cell.length_b   1.000
_cell.length_c   1.000
_cell.angle_alpha   90.00
_cell.angle_beta   90.00
_cell.angle_gamma   90.00
#
_symmetry.space_group_name_H-M   'P 1'
#
loop_
_entity.id
_entity.type
_entity.pdbx_description
1 polymer ?
#
loop_
_entity_poly.entity_id
_entity_poly.type
_entity_poly.pdbx_seq_one_letter_code
_entity_poly.pdbx_strand_id
1 'polypeptide(L)'
;RVEMKLTKKWKKSRREGGDDGDFKFSLPTRDDFHPIDSQEQEELVRSFERSQAEQSLLWRRVFAVILFCFAAFLIYSIYQQASSPWELRYHAYFMDEVHSWVIISADWAAVLVCSMAVVGLLHNSKFHRRWLWYSCFAGIILTIFWLYYMLRLPKFRWDVIWLPFGPLSGAGICLYMDHLLNESSEEVRKLRGYMYAYKAR
;
A
#
# COMPACT_ATOMS: atom_id res chain seq x y z
N ARG A 1 -0.43 -10.70 -14.16
CA ARG A 1 -0.57 -12.01 -14.88
C ARG A 1 -2.03 -12.45 -15.07
N VAL A 2 -2.97 -11.99 -14.24
CA VAL A 2 -4.41 -12.30 -14.37
C VAL A 2 -5.09 -11.50 -15.50
N GLU A 3 -4.74 -10.22 -15.67
CA GLU A 3 -5.30 -9.37 -16.74
C GLU A 3 -4.97 -9.85 -18.17
N MET A 4 -3.75 -10.36 -18.39
CA MET A 4 -3.39 -10.96 -19.69
C MET A 4 -4.17 -12.25 -19.99
N LYS A 5 -4.67 -12.95 -18.97
CA LYS A 5 -5.52 -14.14 -19.17
C LYS A 5 -6.95 -13.76 -19.53
N LEU A 6 -7.48 -12.68 -18.96
CA LEU A 6 -8.82 -12.15 -19.27
C LEU A 6 -8.89 -11.60 -20.70
N THR A 7 -7.90 -10.79 -21.09
CA THR A 7 -7.78 -10.26 -22.47
C THR A 7 -7.59 -11.37 -23.51
N LYS A 8 -6.84 -12.43 -23.20
CA LYS A 8 -6.74 -13.61 -24.08
C LYS A 8 -8.03 -14.42 -24.16
N LYS A 9 -8.77 -14.58 -23.05
CA LYS A 9 -10.07 -15.28 -23.05
C LYS A 9 -11.09 -14.53 -23.91
N TRP A 10 -11.14 -13.21 -23.79
CA TRP A 10 -12.01 -12.35 -24.60
C TRP A 10 -11.65 -12.41 -26.10
N LYS A 11 -10.35 -12.44 -26.43
CA LYS A 11 -9.88 -12.58 -27.81
C LYS A 11 -10.10 -13.99 -28.39
N LYS A 12 -10.16 -15.01 -27.54
CA LYS A 12 -10.35 -16.41 -27.95
C LYS A 12 -11.82 -16.78 -28.18
N SER A 13 -12.75 -16.29 -27.36
CA SER A 13 -14.19 -16.54 -27.62
C SER A 13 -14.67 -15.87 -28.92
N ARG A 14 -13.98 -14.81 -29.38
CA ARG A 14 -14.24 -14.15 -30.66
C ARG A 14 -13.76 -14.92 -31.89
N ARG A 15 -13.00 -16.02 -31.73
CA ARG A 15 -12.40 -16.79 -32.84
C ARG A 15 -12.98 -18.19 -33.05
N GLU A 16 -13.76 -18.71 -32.10
CA GLU A 16 -14.28 -20.08 -32.15
C GLU A 16 -15.77 -20.16 -32.56
N GLY A 17 -16.36 -19.05 -33.04
CA GLY A 17 -17.75 -19.03 -33.54
C GLY A 17 -17.84 -18.44 -34.94
N GLY A 18 -18.00 -19.32 -35.94
CA GLY A 18 -18.51 -18.97 -37.27
C GLY A 18 -17.44 -18.93 -38.36
N ASP A 19 -17.21 -20.09 -38.98
CA ASP A 19 -16.85 -20.16 -40.40
C ASP A 19 -18.10 -19.88 -41.25
N ASP A 20 -17.89 -19.47 -42.50
CA ASP A 20 -18.83 -19.07 -43.55
C ASP A 20 -19.45 -17.66 -43.52
N GLY A 21 -19.10 -16.91 -44.56
CA GLY A 21 -19.88 -15.81 -45.12
C GLY A 21 -19.16 -14.47 -45.09
N ASP A 22 -18.67 -14.07 -46.26
CA ASP A 22 -18.24 -12.71 -46.59
C ASP A 22 -19.15 -11.61 -46.01
N PHE A 23 -18.53 -10.42 -45.91
CA PHE A 23 -19.08 -9.10 -45.64
C PHE A 23 -18.88 -8.52 -44.23
N LYS A 24 -18.23 -7.35 -44.27
CA LYS A 24 -18.42 -6.20 -43.39
C LYS A 24 -17.48 -6.11 -42.19
N PHE A 25 -16.33 -5.50 -42.46
CA PHE A 25 -15.62 -4.63 -41.52
C PHE A 25 -16.60 -3.53 -41.04
N SER A 26 -17.50 -3.88 -40.12
CA SER A 26 -18.43 -2.93 -39.51
C SER A 26 -17.71 -2.35 -38.30
N LEU A 27 -17.36 -1.07 -38.38
CA LEU A 27 -17.14 -0.24 -37.20
C LEU A 27 -18.34 -0.42 -36.23
N PRO A 28 -18.14 -0.27 -34.91
CA PRO A 28 -19.23 -0.38 -33.93
C PRO A 28 -20.39 0.46 -34.43
N THR A 29 -21.46 -0.21 -34.83
CA THR A 29 -22.61 0.48 -35.40
C THR A 29 -23.46 0.93 -34.22
N ARG A 30 -24.18 2.04 -34.40
CA ARG A 30 -25.02 2.74 -33.43
C ARG A 30 -26.04 1.86 -32.65
N ASP A 31 -26.14 0.57 -32.93
CA ASP A 31 -26.91 -0.44 -32.17
C ASP A 31 -26.14 -1.09 -31.01
N ASP A 32 -24.83 -0.87 -30.86
CA ASP A 32 -24.06 -1.30 -29.67
C ASP A 32 -24.40 -0.46 -28.41
N PHE A 33 -25.29 0.52 -28.53
CA PHE A 33 -25.89 1.26 -27.42
C PHE A 33 -27.10 0.50 -26.83
N HIS A 34 -27.02 -0.82 -26.73
CA HIS A 34 -27.98 -1.52 -25.88
C HIS A 34 -27.67 -1.11 -24.43
N PRO A 35 -28.61 -0.48 -23.70
CA PRO A 35 -28.40 -0.22 -22.29
C PRO A 35 -28.05 -1.55 -21.63
N ILE A 36 -26.93 -1.56 -20.91
CA ILE A 36 -26.42 -2.76 -20.25
C ILE A 36 -27.58 -3.42 -19.48
N ASP A 37 -27.77 -4.72 -19.62
CA ASP A 37 -28.88 -5.38 -18.95
C ASP A 37 -28.71 -5.25 -17.43
N SER A 38 -29.81 -5.05 -16.71
CA SER A 38 -29.78 -4.80 -15.27
C SER A 38 -29.12 -5.93 -14.49
N GLN A 39 -29.23 -7.16 -14.99
CA GLN A 39 -28.59 -8.33 -14.41
C GLN A 39 -27.08 -8.34 -14.70
N GLU A 40 -26.66 -8.04 -15.93
CA GLU A 40 -25.25 -7.91 -16.30
C GLU A 40 -24.56 -6.79 -15.51
N GLN A 41 -25.25 -5.67 -15.25
CA GLN A 41 -24.76 -4.59 -14.40
C GLN A 41 -24.56 -5.03 -12.95
N GLU A 42 -25.54 -5.74 -12.37
CA GLU A 42 -25.45 -6.27 -11.00
C GLU A 42 -24.28 -7.26 -10.85
N GLU A 43 -24.07 -8.12 -11.85
CA GLU A 43 -22.96 -9.07 -11.88
C GLU A 43 -21.60 -8.39 -12.01
N LEU A 44 -21.50 -7.33 -12.83
CA LEU A 44 -20.31 -6.50 -12.97
C LEU A 44 -19.96 -5.81 -11.65
N VAL A 45 -20.94 -5.16 -11.00
CA VAL A 45 -20.74 -4.50 -9.69
C VAL A 45 -20.31 -5.51 -8.63
N ARG A 46 -20.96 -6.67 -8.57
CA ARG A 46 -20.62 -7.74 -7.62
C ARG A 46 -19.24 -8.33 -7.90
N SER A 47 -18.80 -8.38 -9.15
CA SER A 47 -17.45 -8.82 -9.52
C SER A 47 -16.38 -7.81 -9.12
N PHE A 48 -16.65 -6.51 -9.30
CA PHE A 48 -15.74 -5.44 -8.86
C PHE A 48 -15.62 -5.40 -7.34
N GLU A 49 -16.73 -5.56 -6.61
CA GLU A 49 -16.74 -5.67 -5.14
C GLU A 49 -15.83 -6.80 -4.64
N ARG A 50 -15.97 -7.99 -5.21
CA ARG A 50 -15.13 -9.14 -4.83
C ARG A 50 -13.67 -8.92 -5.19
N SER A 51 -13.40 -8.43 -6.39
CA SER A 51 -12.02 -8.19 -6.85
C SER A 51 -11.33 -7.12 -6.01
N GLN A 52 -12.02 -6.02 -5.67
CA GLN A 52 -11.46 -4.96 -4.83
C GLN A 52 -11.24 -5.45 -3.39
N ALA A 53 -12.17 -6.21 -2.82
CA ALA A 53 -12.01 -6.79 -1.49
C ALA A 53 -10.79 -7.74 -1.44
N GLU A 54 -10.62 -8.62 -2.43
CA GLU A 54 -9.45 -9.51 -2.50
C GLU A 54 -8.15 -8.75 -2.72
N GLN A 55 -8.11 -7.79 -3.64
CA GLN A 55 -6.93 -6.97 -3.89
C GLN A 55 -6.54 -6.16 -2.65
N SER A 56 -7.52 -5.62 -1.93
CA SER A 56 -7.27 -4.86 -0.70
C SER A 56 -6.58 -5.70 0.37
N LEU A 57 -7.04 -6.93 0.59
CA LEU A 57 -6.49 -7.85 1.58
C LEU A 57 -5.10 -8.34 1.17
N LEU A 58 -4.89 -8.62 -0.12
CA LEU A 58 -3.59 -9.01 -0.65
C LEU A 58 -2.55 -7.91 -0.48
N TRP A 59 -2.88 -6.67 -0.85
CA TRP A 59 -1.96 -5.53 -0.70
C TRP A 59 -1.69 -5.22 0.76
N ARG A 60 -2.71 -5.20 1.63
CA ARG A 60 -2.52 -5.05 3.08
C ARG A 60 -1.57 -6.12 3.64
N ARG A 61 -1.70 -7.38 3.21
CA ARG A 61 -0.82 -8.46 3.65
C ARG A 61 0.61 -8.30 3.14
N VAL A 62 0.80 -7.96 1.87
CA VAL A 62 2.14 -7.75 1.28
C VAL A 62 2.88 -6.62 2.01
N PHE A 63 2.23 -5.47 2.21
CA PHE A 63 2.83 -4.35 2.93
C PHE A 63 3.11 -4.66 4.40
N ALA A 64 2.22 -5.40 5.08
CA ALA A 64 2.47 -5.87 6.45
C ALA A 64 3.73 -6.74 6.52
N VAL A 65 3.92 -7.66 5.56
CA VAL A 65 5.12 -8.51 5.50
C VAL A 65 6.38 -7.69 5.23
N ILE A 66 6.32 -6.73 4.29
CA ILE A 66 7.46 -5.85 4.01
C ILE A 66 7.86 -5.05 5.25
N LEU A 67 6.89 -4.44 5.95
CA LEU A 67 7.14 -3.70 7.19
C LEU A 67 7.66 -4.59 8.31
N PHE A 68 7.16 -5.83 8.41
CA PHE A 68 7.66 -6.80 9.37
C PHE A 68 9.12 -7.18 9.09
N CYS A 69 9.49 -7.42 7.83
CA CYS A 69 10.88 -7.67 7.44
C CYS A 69 11.77 -6.46 7.75
N PHE A 70 11.28 -5.24 7.51
CA PHE A 70 12.01 -4.02 7.86
C PHE A 70 12.21 -3.88 9.38
N ALA A 71 11.18 -4.15 10.18
CA ALA A 71 11.29 -4.16 11.65
C ALA A 71 12.28 -5.21 12.14
N ALA A 72 12.30 -6.41 11.55
CA ALA A 72 13.28 -7.45 11.87
C ALA A 72 14.71 -7.00 11.53
N PHE A 73 14.89 -6.30 10.42
CA PHE A 73 16.18 -5.71 10.05
C PHE A 73 16.63 -4.65 11.07
N LEU A 74 15.72 -3.79 11.56
CA LEU A 74 16.03 -2.82 12.62
C LEU A 74 16.37 -3.50 13.96
N ILE A 75 15.67 -4.58 14.32
CA ILE A 75 16.01 -5.34 15.53
C ILE A 75 17.42 -5.94 15.40
N TYR A 76 17.76 -6.45 14.22
CA TYR A 76 19.10 -6.94 13.94
C TYR A 76 20.16 -5.83 14.01
N SER A 77 19.87 -4.63 13.50
CA SER A 77 20.80 -3.49 13.62
C SER A 77 20.98 -3.05 15.07
N ILE A 78 19.92 -3.05 15.89
CA ILE A 78 20.00 -2.78 17.33
C ILE A 78 20.89 -3.82 18.03
N TYR A 79 20.69 -5.10 17.71
CA TYR A 79 21.49 -6.17 18.30
C TYR A 79 22.97 -6.03 17.94
N GLN A 80 23.28 -5.73 16.68
CA GLN A 80 24.65 -5.44 16.27
C GLN A 80 25.23 -4.20 16.96
N GLN A 81 24.47 -3.11 17.07
CA GLN A 81 24.92 -1.89 17.73
C GLN A 81 25.18 -2.09 19.24
N ALA A 82 24.44 -3.00 19.89
CA ALA A 82 24.61 -3.34 21.30
C ALA A 82 25.78 -4.31 21.57
N SER A 83 26.05 -5.23 20.63
CA SER A 83 27.13 -6.22 20.76
C SER A 83 28.49 -5.71 20.26
N SER A 84 28.49 -5.02 19.12
CA SER A 84 29.66 -4.43 18.47
C SER A 84 29.39 -2.95 18.13
N PRO A 85 29.56 -2.04 19.09
CA PRO A 85 29.25 -0.63 18.85
C PRO A 85 30.11 -0.09 17.70
N TRP A 86 29.45 0.55 16.74
CA TRP A 86 30.06 1.24 15.58
C TRP A 86 30.68 0.34 14.49
N GLU A 87 30.46 -0.98 14.50
CA GLU A 87 30.80 -1.82 13.33
C GLU A 87 29.91 -1.52 12.12
N LEU A 88 28.67 -1.07 12.38
CA LEU A 88 27.71 -0.74 11.34
C LEU A 88 28.04 0.63 10.73
N ARG A 89 28.43 0.63 9.44
CA ARG A 89 28.93 1.82 8.73
C ARG A 89 28.03 3.05 8.87
N TYR A 90 26.71 2.89 8.84
CA TYR A 90 25.76 4.00 8.91
C TYR A 90 25.54 4.54 10.34
N HIS A 91 25.71 3.72 11.38
CA HIS A 91 25.71 4.17 12.78
C HIS A 91 27.05 4.80 13.16
N ALA A 92 28.17 4.29 12.64
CA ALA A 92 29.53 4.78 12.88
C ALA A 92 29.72 6.27 12.54
N TYR A 93 28.94 6.81 11.60
CA TYR A 93 29.03 8.23 11.25
C TYR A 93 28.59 9.17 12.37
N PHE A 94 27.71 8.72 13.25
CA PHE A 94 27.20 9.52 14.36
C PHE A 94 28.04 9.37 15.64
N MET A 95 29.15 8.62 15.60
CA MET A 95 29.97 8.30 16.77
C MET A 95 30.46 9.52 17.54
N ASP A 96 30.79 10.59 16.82
CA ASP A 96 31.38 11.80 17.41
C ASP A 96 30.33 12.76 18.00
N GLU A 97 29.07 12.67 17.56
CA GLU A 97 28.01 13.63 17.93
C GLU A 97 26.89 13.03 18.77
N VAL A 98 26.66 11.71 18.70
CA VAL A 98 25.49 11.05 19.28
C VAL A 98 25.92 9.85 20.10
N HIS A 99 25.44 9.79 21.34
CA HIS A 99 25.73 8.64 22.20
C HIS A 99 25.02 7.37 21.69
N SER A 100 25.68 6.21 21.76
CA SER A 100 25.15 4.94 21.22
C SER A 100 23.73 4.60 21.72
N TRP A 101 23.43 4.93 22.99
CA TRP A 101 22.11 4.76 23.60
C TRP A 101 20.99 5.53 22.89
N VAL A 102 21.29 6.73 22.38
CA VAL A 102 20.31 7.57 21.68
C VAL A 102 19.93 6.90 20.36
N ILE A 103 20.92 6.34 19.65
CA ILE A 103 20.68 5.62 18.39
C ILE A 103 19.86 4.34 18.63
N ILE A 104 20.22 3.56 19.66
CA ILE A 104 19.45 2.36 20.07
C ILE A 104 18.00 2.74 20.40
N SER A 105 17.78 3.84 21.12
CA SER A 105 16.43 4.30 21.47
C SER A 105 15.61 4.74 20.25
N ALA A 106 16.25 5.41 19.28
CA ALA A 106 15.61 5.83 18.04
C ALA A 106 15.23 4.63 17.15
N ASP A 107 16.10 3.62 17.07
CA ASP A 107 15.81 2.38 16.33
C ASP A 107 14.68 1.59 17.00
N TRP A 108 14.65 1.53 18.33
CA TRP A 108 13.52 0.95 19.08
C TRP A 108 12.21 1.69 18.83
N ALA A 109 12.25 3.03 18.79
CA ALA A 109 11.08 3.83 18.45
C ALA A 109 10.62 3.56 17.00
N ALA A 110 11.54 3.39 16.05
CA ALA A 110 11.19 3.02 14.67
C ALA A 110 10.54 1.63 14.60
N VAL A 111 11.05 0.63 15.34
CA VAL A 111 10.42 -0.70 15.47
C VAL A 111 9.00 -0.58 16.02
N LEU A 112 8.79 0.25 17.05
CA LEU A 112 7.46 0.50 17.59
C LEU A 112 6.53 1.12 16.55
N VAL A 113 6.98 2.14 15.80
CA VAL A 113 6.20 2.77 14.73
C VAL A 113 5.81 1.77 13.65
N CYS A 114 6.73 0.90 13.23
CA CYS A 114 6.46 -0.16 12.26
C CYS A 114 5.48 -1.21 12.81
N SER A 115 5.62 -1.61 14.07
CA SER A 115 4.70 -2.58 14.69
C SER A 115 3.28 -2.02 14.81
N MET A 116 3.13 -0.74 15.17
CA MET A 116 1.85 -0.04 15.19
C MET A 116 1.21 0.05 13.80
N ALA A 117 2.01 0.31 12.76
CA ALA A 117 1.52 0.30 11.37
C ALA A 117 0.99 -1.08 10.97
N VAL A 118 1.73 -2.15 11.31
CA VAL A 118 1.31 -3.54 11.03
C VAL A 118 0.03 -3.90 11.77
N VAL A 119 -0.07 -3.55 13.06
CA VAL A 119 -1.28 -3.80 13.87
C VAL A 119 -2.47 -3.03 13.33
N GLY A 120 -2.29 -1.76 12.93
CA GLY A 120 -3.33 -1.01 12.22
C GLY A 120 -3.76 -1.75 10.96
N LEU A 121 -2.81 -2.06 10.09
CA LEU A 121 -3.10 -2.68 8.79
C LEU A 121 -3.82 -4.04 8.91
N LEU A 122 -3.56 -4.83 9.94
CA LEU A 122 -4.19 -6.14 10.16
C LEU A 122 -5.53 -6.08 10.91
N HIS A 123 -5.75 -5.09 11.77
CA HIS A 123 -6.89 -5.08 12.66
C HIS A 123 -8.03 -4.15 12.16
N ASN A 124 -9.07 -4.73 11.56
CA ASN A 124 -10.25 -4.03 11.00
C ASN A 124 -11.24 -3.46 12.06
N SER A 125 -10.74 -2.90 13.16
CA SER A 125 -11.58 -2.28 14.20
C SER A 125 -11.65 -0.77 14.04
N LYS A 126 -12.63 -0.12 14.71
CA LYS A 126 -12.80 1.35 14.77
C LYS A 126 -11.51 2.10 15.16
N PHE A 127 -10.58 1.42 15.83
CA PHE A 127 -9.31 1.97 16.26
C PHE A 127 -8.19 1.92 15.20
N HIS A 128 -8.35 1.15 14.11
CA HIS A 128 -7.41 1.03 12.99
C HIS A 128 -6.86 2.38 12.52
N ARG A 129 -7.77 3.29 12.17
CA ARG A 129 -7.42 4.61 11.65
C ARG A 129 -6.61 5.41 12.66
N ARG A 130 -6.90 5.30 13.96
CA ARG A 130 -6.11 5.97 15.02
C ARG A 130 -4.70 5.40 15.11
N TRP A 131 -4.53 4.08 15.04
CA TRP A 131 -3.20 3.44 15.05
C TRP A 131 -2.34 3.85 13.85
N LEU A 132 -2.94 3.94 12.65
CA LEU A 132 -2.23 4.43 11.47
C LEU A 132 -1.84 5.91 11.60
N TRP A 133 -2.72 6.76 12.12
CA TRP A 133 -2.41 8.17 12.37
C TRP A 133 -1.31 8.33 13.42
N TYR A 134 -1.34 7.58 14.52
CA TYR A 134 -0.28 7.61 15.52
C TYR A 134 1.06 7.14 14.96
N SER A 135 1.06 6.07 14.16
CA SER A 135 2.26 5.60 13.47
C SER A 135 2.82 6.69 12.53
N CYS A 136 1.98 7.41 11.80
CA CYS A 136 2.40 8.51 10.95
C CYS A 136 3.00 9.70 11.73
N PHE A 137 2.32 10.16 12.79
CA PHE A 137 2.85 11.24 13.63
C PHE A 137 4.19 10.86 14.28
N ALA A 138 4.31 9.64 14.80
CA ALA A 138 5.55 9.15 15.36
C ALA A 138 6.66 8.98 14.30
N GLY A 139 6.30 8.57 13.07
CA GLY A 139 7.21 8.53 11.92
C GLY A 139 7.73 9.92 11.52
N ILE A 140 6.88 10.95 11.55
CA ILE A 140 7.29 12.34 11.29
C ILE A 140 8.28 12.82 12.35
N ILE A 141 8.02 12.56 13.63
CA ILE A 141 8.92 12.93 14.73
C ILE A 141 10.29 12.25 14.55
N LEU A 142 10.30 10.95 14.22
CA LEU A 142 11.54 10.22 13.91
C LEU A 142 12.28 10.78 12.70
N THR A 143 11.56 11.20 11.66
CA THR A 143 12.15 11.82 10.47
C THR A 143 12.84 13.12 10.83
N ILE A 144 12.16 14.00 11.57
CA ILE A 144 12.70 15.29 12.02
C ILE A 144 13.94 15.06 12.89
N PHE A 145 13.87 14.09 13.80
CA PHE A 145 14.99 13.70 14.65
C PHE A 145 16.22 13.28 13.82
N TRP A 146 16.07 12.33 12.90
CA TRP A 146 17.17 11.85 12.06
C TRP A 146 17.68 12.92 11.09
N LEU A 147 16.79 13.74 10.53
CA LEU A 147 17.15 14.83 9.63
C LEU A 147 17.93 15.93 10.35
N TYR A 148 17.57 16.23 11.61
CA TYR A 148 18.32 17.16 12.46
C TYR A 148 19.77 16.70 12.67
N TYR A 149 20.00 15.43 13.03
CA TYR A 149 21.36 14.91 13.19
C TYR A 149 22.11 14.76 11.87
N MET A 150 21.42 14.44 10.77
CA MET A 150 21.99 14.43 9.41
C MET A 150 22.50 15.81 8.96
N LEU A 151 21.81 16.90 9.34
CA LEU A 151 22.23 18.26 9.02
C LEU A 151 23.37 18.77 9.92
N ARG A 152 23.51 18.19 11.11
CA ARG A 152 24.57 18.53 12.06
C ARG A 152 25.93 17.95 11.67
N LEU A 153 25.91 16.81 10.96
CA LEU A 153 27.11 16.17 10.42
C LEU A 153 27.89 17.09 9.46
N PRO A 154 29.24 17.15 9.57
CA PRO A 154 30.08 18.03 8.76
C PRO A 154 30.13 17.64 7.27
N LYS A 155 29.69 16.43 6.91
CA LYS A 155 29.57 15.96 5.52
C LYS A 155 28.22 15.29 5.31
N PHE A 156 27.39 15.89 4.46
CA PHE A 156 26.10 15.34 4.09
C PHE A 156 26.27 14.04 3.29
N ARG A 157 25.69 12.94 3.78
CA ARG A 157 25.88 11.59 3.23
C ARG A 157 24.55 10.98 2.83
N TRP A 158 24.33 10.87 1.52
CA TRP A 158 23.10 10.32 0.94
C TRP A 158 22.85 8.85 1.31
N ASP A 159 23.89 8.09 1.64
CA ASP A 159 23.78 6.68 2.05
C ASP A 159 22.95 6.46 3.32
N VAL A 160 22.76 7.50 4.14
CA VAL A 160 22.07 7.45 5.43
C VAL A 160 20.62 7.97 5.31
N ILE A 161 20.22 8.45 4.13
CA ILE A 161 18.91 9.05 3.91
C ILE A 161 17.75 8.06 4.09
N TRP A 162 18.02 6.75 3.99
CA TRP A 162 17.00 5.74 4.22
C TRP A 162 16.55 5.63 5.69
N LEU A 163 17.35 6.06 6.68
CA LEU A 163 16.95 6.07 8.10
C LEU A 163 15.75 6.99 8.39
N PRO A 164 15.78 8.28 8.02
CA PRO A 164 14.61 9.16 8.20
C PRO A 164 13.44 8.77 7.28
N PHE A 165 13.73 8.40 6.03
CA PHE A 165 12.66 8.14 5.05
C PHE A 165 12.03 6.76 5.17
N GLY A 166 12.68 5.77 5.78
CA GLY A 166 12.17 4.40 5.90
C GLY A 166 10.87 4.33 6.70
N PRO A 167 10.85 4.72 7.98
CA PRO A 167 9.64 4.71 8.81
C PRO A 167 8.54 5.64 8.27
N LEU A 168 8.92 6.80 7.72
CA LEU A 168 7.98 7.77 7.14
C LEU A 168 7.31 7.24 5.88
N SER A 169 8.09 6.69 4.93
CA SER A 169 7.55 6.11 3.70
C SER A 169 6.66 4.91 4.03
N GLY A 170 7.06 4.06 4.98
CA GLY A 170 6.25 2.95 5.46
C GLY A 170 4.89 3.40 6.01
N ALA A 171 4.89 4.36 6.94
CA ALA A 171 3.65 4.89 7.53
C ALA A 171 2.78 5.64 6.51
N GLY A 172 3.39 6.45 5.64
CA GLY A 172 2.71 7.20 4.59
C GLY A 172 2.05 6.30 3.54
N ILE A 173 2.75 5.27 3.07
CA ILE A 173 2.21 4.28 2.13
C ILE A 173 1.05 3.50 2.77
N CYS A 174 1.13 3.17 4.06
CA CYS A 174 0.04 2.51 4.78
C CYS A 174 -1.21 3.38 4.90
N LEU A 175 -1.06 4.67 5.19
CA LEU A 175 -2.17 5.62 5.21
C LEU A 175 -2.77 5.84 3.81
N TYR A 176 -1.92 5.94 2.79
CA TYR A 176 -2.37 6.09 1.42
C TYR A 176 -3.17 4.87 0.95
N MET A 177 -2.70 3.67 1.27
CA MET A 177 -3.44 2.44 1.01
C MET A 177 -4.76 2.40 1.76
N ASP A 178 -4.80 2.77 3.05
CA ASP A 178 -6.07 2.84 3.80
C ASP A 178 -7.07 3.81 3.14
N HIS A 179 -6.59 4.96 2.68
CA HIS A 179 -7.42 5.94 1.98
C HIS A 179 -7.97 5.39 0.66
N LEU A 180 -7.11 4.81 -0.18
CA LEU A 180 -7.51 4.19 -1.46
C LEU A 180 -8.56 3.09 -1.27
N LEU A 181 -8.40 2.28 -0.23
CA LEU A 181 -9.34 1.22 0.08
C LEU A 181 -10.69 1.75 0.57
N ASN A 182 -10.67 2.83 1.36
CA ASN A 182 -11.90 3.47 1.82
C ASN A 182 -12.63 4.17 0.65
N GLU A 183 -11.92 4.89 -0.20
CA GLU A 183 -12.48 5.56 -1.39
C GLU A 183 -13.09 4.55 -2.37
N SER A 184 -12.37 3.47 -2.67
CA SER A 184 -12.86 2.35 -3.49
C SER A 184 -14.16 1.76 -2.94
N SER A 185 -14.27 1.59 -1.62
CA SER A 185 -15.50 1.07 -1.00
C SER A 185 -16.69 2.06 -1.10
N GLU A 186 -16.41 3.36 -1.05
CA GLU A 186 -17.42 4.40 -1.17
C GLU A 186 -17.94 4.54 -2.59
N GLU A 187 -17.06 4.45 -3.60
CA GLU A 187 -17.44 4.47 -5.01
C GLU A 187 -18.35 3.30 -5.37
N VAL A 188 -18.00 2.10 -4.92
CA VAL A 188 -18.86 0.91 -5.05
C VAL A 188 -20.23 1.13 -4.39
N ARG A 189 -20.25 1.68 -3.18
CA ARG A 189 -21.49 1.97 -2.46
C ARG A 189 -22.34 3.01 -3.19
N LYS A 190 -21.72 4.02 -3.80
CA LYS A 190 -22.40 5.01 -4.67
C LYS A 190 -22.96 4.34 -5.91
N LEU A 191 -22.19 3.48 -6.58
CA LEU A 191 -22.65 2.72 -7.75
C LEU A 191 -23.89 1.89 -7.44
N ARG A 192 -23.88 1.17 -6.31
CA ARG A 192 -25.03 0.42 -5.80
C ARG A 192 -26.23 1.34 -5.51
N GLY A 193 -25.98 2.54 -4.97
CA GLY A 193 -27.00 3.56 -4.72
C GLY A 193 -27.66 4.07 -6.01
N TYR A 194 -26.87 4.35 -7.06
CA TYR A 194 -27.39 4.77 -8.36
C TYR A 194 -28.22 3.69 -9.03
N MET A 195 -27.81 2.43 -8.91
CA MET A 195 -28.56 1.28 -9.44
C MET A 195 -29.93 1.13 -8.75
N TYR A 196 -30.00 1.22 -7.42
CA TYR A 196 -31.28 1.18 -6.70
C TYR A 196 -32.16 2.39 -6.98
N ALA A 197 -31.58 3.59 -7.10
CA ALA A 197 -32.32 4.81 -7.44
C ALA A 197 -32.92 4.75 -8.86
N TYR A 198 -32.23 4.11 -9.80
CA TYR A 198 -32.74 3.86 -11.15
C TYR A 198 -33.85 2.81 -11.15
N LYS A 199 -33.71 1.72 -10.39
CA LYS A 199 -34.73 0.64 -10.29
C LYS A 199 -36.00 1.07 -9.57
N ALA A 200 -35.93 2.11 -8.74
CA ALA A 200 -37.06 2.67 -8.00
C ALA A 200 -37.85 3.73 -8.79
N ARG A 201 -37.41 4.09 -9.99
CA ARG A 201 -38.02 5.09 -10.87
C ARG A 201 -38.72 4.43 -12.05
#